data_AF-A0AB39UCG4-F1
#
_entry.id   AF-A0AB39UCG4-F1
#
_cell.length_a   1.000
_cell.length_b   1.000
_cell.length_c   1.000
_cell.angle_alpha   90.00
_cell.angle_beta   90.00
_cell.angle_gamma   90.00
#
_symmetry.space_group_name_H-M   'P 1'
#
loop_
_entity.id
_entity.type
_entity.pdbx_description
1 polymer ?
#
loop_
_entity_poly.entity_id
_entity_poly.type
_entity_poly.pdbx_seq_one_letter_code
_entity_poly.pdbx_strand_id
1 'polypeptide(L)'
;MSWSLEDYLNDFGIAQASQWLFAHADANDPRRDEYRSNASYFRNRAMAYPRLFNKDVGFFMGRNDDGDFRSLPQEFDPRIWGYDYTETNAWGMAFSVPYDGNGLASLYGGPDGLEKKLDAYFSTPETAKFVGSYRRVIHEMVEARDIRMGMFGLSNQPAHHIAYMYAFTAAPYKTQAIVREAVRRLFLGSSIGQGYPGDEDNGEMSAWYVFSSIGLYPLTPASGEMLITSPSVPRSTIAFPNGVKTTIQAHDWSEENVYIQSVQVNGKAWDSLRMPIDVIREGVTIDVHLGPEPSSWGTTSDSPAYSQAYSPLYSLTRRGTSPLVVCDLTDPKDATDNASTSLESSHRESAMPKDSESQSLAASAFDDCFDGGLSLNPSDWVSYEFTERRSVGLYTVSLGKAPIARGSHAEEGAQLGFGWVLEVSDDGSDWRVIDEQNDPSYRWEEQTRAFMIAEPEAATYVRFRVTGHARLDLRQLEYFEG
;
A
#
# COMPACT_ATOMS: atom_id res chain seq x y z
N MET A 1 -4.79 14.26 -2.13
CA MET A 1 -3.86 13.26 -2.70
C MET A 1 -2.98 12.63 -1.63
N SER A 2 -2.27 13.40 -0.79
CA SER A 2 -1.39 12.85 0.26
C SER A 2 -2.07 11.76 1.09
N TRP A 3 -3.29 12.00 1.55
CA TRP A 3 -4.06 11.03 2.34
C TRP A 3 -4.32 9.72 1.58
N SER A 4 -4.62 9.78 0.28
CA SER A 4 -4.81 8.57 -0.52
C SER A 4 -3.53 7.74 -0.61
N LEU A 5 -2.35 8.37 -0.74
CA LEU A 5 -1.07 7.64 -0.76
C LEU A 5 -0.78 6.98 0.60
N GLU A 6 -1.06 7.67 1.71
CA GLU A 6 -0.94 7.11 3.05
C GLU A 6 -1.96 6.00 3.30
N ASP A 7 -3.19 6.13 2.81
CA ASP A 7 -4.22 5.10 2.89
C ASP A 7 -3.81 3.84 2.11
N TYR A 8 -3.14 3.98 0.97
CA TYR A 8 -2.60 2.83 0.25
C TYR A 8 -1.45 2.14 1.02
N LEU A 9 -0.62 2.89 1.75
CA LEU A 9 0.37 2.32 2.67
C LEU A 9 -0.31 1.59 3.84
N ASN A 10 -1.40 2.13 4.38
CA ASN A 10 -2.19 1.48 5.42
C ASN A 10 -2.83 0.18 4.90
N ASP A 11 -3.44 0.21 3.71
CA ASP A 11 -4.00 -0.96 3.05
C ASP A 11 -2.92 -2.03 2.83
N PHE A 12 -1.70 -1.64 2.44
CA PHE A 12 -0.57 -2.57 2.38
C PHE A 12 -0.27 -3.21 3.75
N GLY A 13 -0.23 -2.43 4.83
CA GLY A 13 -0.03 -2.94 6.18
C GLY A 13 -1.11 -3.94 6.60
N ILE A 14 -2.39 -3.65 6.30
CA ILE A 14 -3.52 -4.53 6.57
C ILE A 14 -3.41 -5.83 5.75
N ALA A 15 -3.01 -5.72 4.49
CA ALA A 15 -2.80 -6.88 3.61
C ALA A 15 -1.71 -7.80 4.18
N GLN A 16 -0.58 -7.24 4.62
CA GLN A 16 0.51 -7.99 5.22
C GLN A 16 0.11 -8.65 6.54
N ALA A 17 -0.62 -7.94 7.40
CA ALA A 17 -1.15 -8.50 8.64
C ALA A 17 -2.14 -9.65 8.37
N SER A 18 -3.03 -9.48 7.39
CA SER A 18 -4.00 -10.50 6.99
C SER A 18 -3.29 -11.74 6.41
N GLN A 19 -2.27 -11.55 5.58
CA GLN A 19 -1.45 -12.64 5.06
C GLN A 19 -0.71 -13.38 6.17
N TRP A 20 -0.18 -12.66 7.16
CA TRP A 20 0.47 -13.26 8.32
C TRP A 20 -0.51 -14.09 9.14
N LEU A 21 -1.72 -13.57 9.41
CA LEU A 21 -2.78 -14.29 10.12
C LEU A 21 -3.20 -15.55 9.35
N PHE A 22 -3.38 -15.47 8.03
CA PHE A 22 -3.66 -16.64 7.21
C PHE A 22 -2.55 -17.71 7.29
N ALA A 23 -1.29 -17.29 7.30
CA ALA A 23 -0.17 -18.23 7.38
C ALA A 23 -0.04 -18.92 8.76
N HIS A 24 -0.55 -18.29 9.83
CA HIS A 24 -0.41 -18.77 11.21
C HIS A 24 -1.71 -19.28 11.85
N ALA A 25 -2.86 -19.06 11.20
CA ALA A 25 -4.14 -19.61 11.64
C ALA A 25 -4.16 -21.14 11.48
N ASP A 26 -4.84 -21.83 12.41
CA ASP A 26 -5.09 -23.25 12.27
C ASP A 26 -5.89 -23.53 10.99
N ALA A 27 -5.75 -24.74 10.44
CA ALA A 27 -6.45 -25.13 9.21
C ALA A 27 -7.99 -25.03 9.34
N ASN A 28 -8.50 -25.17 10.56
CA ASN A 28 -9.93 -25.12 10.88
C ASN A 28 -10.36 -23.78 11.53
N ASP A 29 -9.50 -22.74 11.52
CA ASP A 29 -9.89 -21.42 12.00
C ASP A 29 -11.04 -20.89 11.13
N PRO A 30 -12.23 -20.57 11.71
CA PRO A 30 -13.39 -20.11 10.95
C PRO A 30 -13.14 -18.79 10.21
N ARG A 31 -12.07 -18.06 10.52
CA ARG A 31 -11.69 -16.79 9.89
C ARG A 31 -10.55 -16.93 8.89
N ARG A 32 -10.09 -18.15 8.63
CA ARG A 32 -8.98 -18.41 7.72
C ARG A 32 -9.25 -17.84 6.32
N ASP A 33 -10.44 -18.06 5.78
CA ASP A 33 -10.82 -17.54 4.45
C ASP A 33 -11.03 -16.03 4.45
N GLU A 34 -11.46 -15.44 5.57
CA GLU A 34 -11.48 -13.99 5.75
C GLU A 34 -10.07 -13.41 5.65
N TYR A 35 -9.08 -14.00 6.34
CA TYR A 35 -7.70 -13.50 6.29
C TYR A 35 -7.14 -13.54 4.87
N ARG A 36 -7.41 -14.62 4.13
CA ARG A 36 -6.99 -14.77 2.73
C ARG A 36 -7.65 -13.73 1.82
N SER A 37 -8.95 -13.50 1.99
CA SER A 37 -9.72 -12.55 1.19
C SER A 37 -9.30 -11.11 1.49
N ASN A 38 -9.13 -10.76 2.76
CA ASN A 38 -8.63 -9.44 3.17
C ASN A 38 -7.21 -9.19 2.64
N ALA A 39 -6.31 -10.18 2.72
CA ALA A 39 -4.96 -10.05 2.18
C ALA A 39 -4.98 -9.67 0.69
N SER A 40 -5.86 -10.30 -0.10
CA SER A 40 -5.97 -10.06 -1.54
C SER A 40 -6.63 -8.70 -1.84
N TYR A 41 -7.73 -8.38 -1.15
CA TYR A 41 -8.47 -7.13 -1.33
C TYR A 41 -7.64 -5.90 -0.97
N PHE A 42 -7.04 -5.87 0.23
CA PHE A 42 -6.23 -4.75 0.66
C PHE A 42 -4.91 -4.63 -0.13
N ARG A 43 -4.35 -5.75 -0.60
CA ARG A 43 -3.21 -5.72 -1.53
C ARG A 43 -3.60 -5.04 -2.84
N ASN A 44 -4.79 -5.31 -3.37
CA ASN A 44 -5.27 -4.65 -4.58
C ASN A 44 -5.43 -3.14 -4.38
N ARG A 45 -6.05 -2.73 -3.26
CA ARG A 45 -6.22 -1.31 -2.92
C ARG A 45 -4.88 -0.59 -2.77
N ALA A 46 -3.90 -1.21 -2.12
CA ALA A 46 -2.55 -0.67 -1.99
C ALA A 46 -1.87 -0.43 -3.35
N MET A 47 -2.26 -1.15 -4.41
CA MET A 47 -1.71 -1.00 -5.75
C MET A 47 -2.32 0.17 -6.55
N ALA A 48 -3.34 0.87 -6.02
CA ALA A 48 -4.09 1.88 -6.76
C ALA A 48 -3.37 3.23 -6.94
N TYR A 49 -2.24 3.45 -6.27
CA TYR A 49 -1.46 4.70 -6.36
C TYR A 49 -1.11 5.20 -7.78
N PRO A 50 -0.90 4.35 -8.82
CA PRO A 50 -0.67 4.84 -10.18
C PRO A 50 -1.82 5.68 -10.73
N ARG A 51 -3.05 5.50 -10.21
CA ARG A 51 -4.21 6.32 -10.57
C ARG A 51 -3.94 7.80 -10.26
N LEU A 52 -3.16 8.11 -9.23
CA LEU A 52 -2.81 9.49 -8.86
C LEU A 52 -1.55 9.99 -9.58
N PHE A 53 -0.85 9.16 -10.35
CA PHE A 53 0.38 9.57 -11.03
C PHE A 53 0.06 10.22 -12.38
N ASN A 54 0.34 11.51 -12.51
CA ASN A 54 0.22 12.21 -13.78
C ASN A 54 1.56 12.13 -14.54
N LYS A 55 1.60 11.25 -15.55
CA LYS A 55 2.80 11.01 -16.38
C LYS A 55 3.28 12.25 -17.15
N ASP A 56 2.39 13.19 -17.48
CA ASP A 56 2.72 14.34 -18.32
C ASP A 56 3.53 15.39 -17.53
N VAL A 57 3.37 15.41 -16.21
CA VAL A 57 4.18 16.24 -15.30
C VAL A 57 5.20 15.42 -14.49
N GLY A 58 5.02 14.10 -14.42
CA GLY A 58 5.90 13.18 -13.69
C GLY A 58 5.80 13.33 -12.17
N PHE A 59 4.60 13.56 -11.63
CA PHE A 59 4.33 13.68 -10.20
C PHE A 59 2.96 13.09 -9.86
N PHE A 60 2.78 12.72 -8.59
CA PHE A 60 1.46 12.46 -8.06
C PHE A 60 0.67 13.76 -7.96
N MET A 61 -0.60 13.71 -8.34
CA MET A 61 -1.53 14.83 -8.35
C MET A 61 -2.92 14.34 -7.96
N GLY A 62 -3.65 15.15 -7.20
CA GLY A 62 -5.04 14.88 -6.86
C GLY A 62 -5.94 14.91 -8.06
N ARG A 63 -7.06 14.20 -7.94
CA ARG A 63 -8.15 14.19 -8.90
C ARG A 63 -9.38 14.84 -8.32
N ASN A 64 -10.22 15.39 -9.19
CA ASN A 64 -11.56 15.88 -8.86
C ASN A 64 -12.56 14.70 -8.92
N ASP A 65 -13.81 14.96 -8.50
CA ASP A 65 -14.87 13.94 -8.44
C ASP A 65 -15.23 13.37 -9.83
N ASP A 66 -15.00 14.13 -10.89
CA ASP A 66 -15.17 13.68 -12.29
C ASP A 66 -14.03 12.77 -12.79
N GLY A 67 -12.97 12.64 -11.98
CA GLY A 67 -11.79 11.85 -12.27
C GLY A 67 -10.66 12.62 -12.93
N ASP A 68 -10.84 13.87 -13.32
CA ASP A 68 -9.76 14.66 -13.94
C ASP A 68 -8.69 15.06 -12.93
N PHE A 69 -7.45 15.19 -13.38
CA PHE A 69 -6.38 15.75 -12.55
C PHE A 69 -6.69 17.20 -12.18
N ARG A 70 -6.42 17.60 -10.94
CA ARG A 70 -6.78 18.93 -10.42
C ARG A 70 -6.15 20.09 -11.20
N SER A 71 -5.00 19.87 -11.83
CA SER A 71 -4.33 20.91 -12.61
C SER A 71 -3.92 20.39 -13.98
N LEU A 72 -4.05 21.26 -14.98
CA LEU A 72 -3.52 20.99 -16.31
C LEU A 72 -1.98 20.98 -16.27
N PRO A 73 -1.30 20.16 -17.10
CA PRO A 73 0.15 20.05 -17.05
C PRO A 73 0.91 21.39 -17.16
N GLN A 74 0.41 22.32 -17.98
CA GLN A 74 1.03 23.64 -18.18
C GLN A 74 0.85 24.61 -17.00
N GLU A 75 -0.07 24.33 -16.08
CA GLU A 75 -0.33 25.14 -14.88
C GLU A 75 0.35 24.58 -13.64
N PHE A 76 0.89 23.36 -13.75
CA PHE A 76 1.46 22.65 -12.63
C PHE A 76 2.88 23.13 -12.30
N ASP A 77 3.09 23.53 -11.06
CA ASP A 77 4.41 23.80 -10.48
C ASP A 77 4.63 22.89 -9.26
N PRO A 78 5.59 21.94 -9.32
CA PRO A 78 5.80 20.96 -8.26
C PRO A 78 6.33 21.56 -6.95
N ARG A 79 6.69 22.85 -6.94
CA ARG A 79 7.17 23.57 -5.76
C ARG A 79 6.05 24.14 -4.91
N ILE A 80 4.83 24.22 -5.43
CA ILE A 80 3.68 24.79 -4.70
C ILE A 80 3.30 23.88 -3.53
N TRP A 81 3.35 24.42 -2.32
CA TRP A 81 2.97 23.72 -1.09
C TRP A 81 1.46 23.68 -0.87
N GLY A 82 0.97 22.65 -0.18
CA GLY A 82 -0.44 22.55 0.20
C GLY A 82 -1.33 22.02 -0.92
N TYR A 83 -2.63 22.30 -0.85
CA TYR A 83 -3.69 21.68 -1.65
C TYR A 83 -3.71 20.15 -1.54
N ASP A 84 -2.94 19.47 -2.39
CA ASP A 84 -2.80 18.02 -2.43
C ASP A 84 -1.84 17.46 -1.41
N TYR A 85 -0.92 18.31 -0.98
CA TYR A 85 0.32 17.96 -0.31
C TYR A 85 0.26 18.53 1.10
N THR A 86 0.00 17.68 2.08
CA THR A 86 0.01 18.08 3.50
C THR A 86 1.44 18.38 3.92
N GLU A 87 1.70 19.62 4.34
CA GLU A 87 3.00 20.10 4.87
C GLU A 87 4.21 19.81 3.98
N THR A 88 3.96 19.76 2.68
CA THR A 88 4.99 19.63 1.66
C THR A 88 4.44 20.10 0.31
N ASN A 89 5.15 19.76 -0.77
CA ASN A 89 4.78 19.99 -2.16
C ASN A 89 4.88 18.68 -2.96
N ALA A 90 4.75 18.75 -4.28
CA ALA A 90 4.80 17.56 -5.12
C ALA A 90 6.14 16.81 -5.05
N TRP A 91 7.25 17.50 -4.77
CA TRP A 91 8.55 16.85 -4.58
C TRP A 91 8.59 15.96 -3.35
N GLY A 92 8.01 16.42 -2.23
CA GLY A 92 7.95 15.61 -1.00
C GLY A 92 7.09 14.36 -1.14
N MET A 93 6.05 14.40 -1.98
CA MET A 93 5.18 13.25 -2.22
C MET A 93 5.59 12.38 -3.42
N ALA A 94 6.59 12.80 -4.21
CA ALA A 94 7.02 12.11 -5.44
C ALA A 94 7.48 10.66 -5.23
N PHE A 95 7.74 10.27 -3.98
CA PHE A 95 8.27 8.96 -3.61
C PHE A 95 7.48 8.27 -2.50
N SER A 96 6.26 8.73 -2.17
CA SER A 96 5.44 8.25 -1.05
C SER A 96 4.71 6.92 -1.34
N VAL A 97 5.46 5.93 -1.82
CA VAL A 97 5.03 4.53 -1.99
C VAL A 97 6.17 3.56 -1.63
N PRO A 98 6.74 3.66 -0.42
CA PRO A 98 7.93 2.89 -0.03
C PRO A 98 7.68 1.38 0.06
N TYR A 99 6.42 0.96 0.04
CA TYR A 99 6.01 -0.44 -0.01
C TYR A 99 6.03 -1.05 -1.42
N ASP A 100 6.19 -0.23 -2.44
CA ASP A 100 6.26 -0.68 -3.82
C ASP A 100 7.28 0.09 -4.66
N GLY A 101 8.54 0.09 -4.21
CA GLY A 101 9.62 0.83 -4.87
C GLY A 101 9.89 0.43 -6.34
N ASN A 102 9.67 -0.83 -6.74
CA ASN A 102 9.76 -1.20 -8.16
C ASN A 102 8.61 -0.63 -8.98
N GLY A 103 7.41 -0.63 -8.41
CA GLY A 103 6.25 -0.08 -9.08
C GLY A 103 6.41 1.43 -9.26
N LEU A 104 6.89 2.15 -8.24
CA LEU A 104 7.31 3.54 -8.35
C LEU A 104 8.39 3.73 -9.43
N ALA A 105 9.41 2.87 -9.44
CA ALA A 105 10.44 2.95 -10.47
C ALA A 105 9.84 2.81 -11.87
N SER A 106 8.89 1.90 -12.07
CA SER A 106 8.20 1.73 -13.36
C SER A 106 7.46 3.01 -13.80
N LEU A 107 6.86 3.78 -12.89
CA LEU A 107 6.20 5.05 -13.20
C LEU A 107 7.18 6.11 -13.72
N TYR A 108 8.44 6.05 -13.27
CA TYR A 108 9.51 6.92 -13.75
C TYR A 108 10.29 6.37 -14.94
N GLY A 109 9.90 5.21 -15.50
CA GLY A 109 10.60 4.59 -16.63
C GLY A 109 11.68 3.58 -16.25
N GLY A 110 11.58 3.00 -15.05
CA GLY A 110 12.48 1.99 -14.50
C GLY A 110 13.48 2.53 -13.47
N PRO A 111 14.41 1.69 -12.99
CA PRO A 111 15.41 2.07 -11.98
C PRO A 111 16.20 3.34 -12.31
N ASP A 112 16.65 3.49 -13.57
CA ASP A 112 17.39 4.68 -14.03
C ASP A 112 16.54 5.95 -14.02
N GLY A 113 15.23 5.81 -14.28
CA GLY A 113 14.29 6.91 -14.24
C GLY A 113 14.02 7.40 -12.83
N LEU A 114 13.84 6.46 -11.89
CA LEU A 114 13.75 6.75 -10.46
C LEU A 114 15.03 7.43 -9.95
N GLU A 115 16.19 6.93 -10.34
CA GLU A 115 17.48 7.53 -9.97
C GLU A 115 17.57 8.99 -10.44
N LYS A 116 17.25 9.27 -11.70
CA LYS A 116 17.22 10.64 -12.23
C LYS A 116 16.24 11.54 -11.49
N LYS A 117 15.08 11.02 -11.08
CA LYS A 117 14.09 11.78 -10.32
C LYS A 117 14.60 12.11 -8.90
N LEU A 118 15.25 11.16 -8.24
CA LEU A 118 15.91 11.38 -6.95
C LEU A 118 17.08 12.38 -7.08
N ASP A 119 17.92 12.25 -8.11
CA ASP A 119 19.00 13.21 -8.38
C ASP A 119 18.45 14.62 -8.59
N ALA A 120 17.33 14.76 -9.31
CA ALA A 120 16.64 16.04 -9.49
C ALA A 120 16.08 16.58 -8.16
N TYR A 121 15.53 15.72 -7.31
CA TYR A 121 15.05 16.09 -5.97
C TYR A 121 16.17 16.64 -5.09
N PHE A 122 17.31 15.94 -4.99
CA PHE A 122 18.45 16.37 -4.17
C PHE A 122 19.22 17.56 -4.76
N SER A 123 19.08 17.86 -6.05
CA SER A 123 19.75 19.00 -6.70
C SER A 123 18.87 20.25 -6.85
N THR A 124 17.54 20.13 -6.77
CA THR A 124 16.61 21.27 -6.88
C THR A 124 16.49 21.97 -5.53
N PRO A 125 16.85 23.26 -5.37
CA PRO A 125 16.78 23.91 -4.05
C PRO A 125 15.33 24.23 -3.62
N GLU A 126 14.97 23.91 -2.38
CA GLU A 126 13.81 24.53 -1.71
C GLU A 126 14.13 25.99 -1.38
N THR A 127 13.19 26.90 -1.62
CA THR A 127 13.37 28.35 -1.50
C THR A 127 12.44 29.02 -0.49
N ALA A 128 11.45 28.29 0.05
CA ALA A 128 10.39 28.76 0.92
C ALA A 128 9.53 29.91 0.32
N LYS A 129 9.41 29.97 -1.01
CA LYS A 129 8.69 31.05 -1.73
C LYS A 129 7.31 30.66 -2.26
N PHE A 130 7.04 29.36 -2.41
CA PHE A 130 5.87 28.85 -3.10
C PHE A 130 4.81 28.37 -2.10
N VAL A 131 4.20 29.32 -1.37
CA VAL A 131 3.32 29.04 -0.23
C VAL A 131 2.03 28.29 -0.59
N GLY A 132 1.61 28.34 -1.86
CA GLY A 132 0.42 27.66 -2.37
C GLY A 132 -0.83 27.93 -1.56
N SER A 133 -1.45 26.87 -1.01
CA SER A 133 -2.71 27.02 -0.25
C SER A 133 -2.51 27.59 1.16
N TYR A 134 -1.27 27.70 1.64
CA TYR A 134 -0.97 28.30 2.93
C TYR A 134 -1.05 29.83 2.84
N ARG A 135 -1.60 30.47 3.89
CA ARG A 135 -1.77 31.94 3.94
C ARG A 135 -0.46 32.70 4.18
N ARG A 136 0.61 32.00 4.52
CA ARG A 136 1.95 32.52 4.83
C ARG A 136 2.98 31.42 4.67
N VAL A 137 4.26 31.81 4.65
CA VAL A 137 5.36 30.86 4.84
C VAL A 137 5.22 30.24 6.23
N ILE A 138 5.10 28.91 6.28
CA ILE A 138 5.07 28.11 7.51
C ILE A 138 6.50 27.69 7.89
N HIS A 139 6.71 27.16 9.09
CA HIS A 139 8.07 26.92 9.60
C HIS A 139 8.77 25.81 8.82
N GLU A 140 8.03 24.77 8.44
CA GLU A 140 8.47 23.61 7.67
C GLU A 140 9.08 24.01 6.32
N MET A 141 8.56 25.07 5.67
CA MET A 141 9.13 25.62 4.43
C MET A 141 10.51 26.24 4.67
N VAL A 142 10.66 26.97 5.78
CA VAL A 142 11.92 27.65 6.14
C VAL A 142 12.97 26.62 6.56
N GLU A 143 12.56 25.63 7.35
CA GLU A 143 13.41 24.53 7.82
C GLU A 143 13.90 23.68 6.63
N ALA A 144 13.01 23.29 5.72
CA ALA A 144 13.37 22.54 4.52
C ALA A 144 14.38 23.30 3.63
N ARG A 145 14.21 24.62 3.46
CA ARG A 145 15.18 25.49 2.77
C ARG A 145 16.54 25.47 3.49
N ASP A 146 16.55 25.54 4.82
CA ASP A 146 17.75 25.72 5.62
C ASP A 146 18.58 24.43 5.79
N ILE A 147 18.01 23.25 5.47
CA ILE A 147 18.75 21.99 5.34
C ILE A 147 19.81 22.06 4.24
N ARG A 148 19.49 22.74 3.12
CA ARG A 148 20.39 22.92 1.96
C ARG A 148 20.89 21.60 1.37
N MET A 149 19.97 20.64 1.19
CA MET A 149 20.20 19.36 0.52
C MET A 149 19.16 19.15 -0.61
N GLY A 150 18.88 20.20 -1.38
CA GLY A 150 17.87 20.20 -2.44
C GLY A 150 16.45 20.39 -1.89
N MET A 151 15.52 19.57 -2.39
CA MET A 151 14.14 19.45 -1.89
C MET A 151 14.03 18.52 -0.69
N PHE A 152 15.17 17.99 -0.19
CA PHE A 152 15.22 17.11 0.98
C PHE A 152 14.89 17.83 2.28
N GLY A 153 13.59 18.01 2.51
CA GLY A 153 13.01 18.55 3.73
C GLY A 153 12.99 17.56 4.89
N LEU A 154 14.15 16.99 5.29
CA LEU A 154 14.28 16.09 6.45
C LEU A 154 13.80 16.70 7.78
N SER A 155 13.47 17.99 7.80
CA SER A 155 12.82 18.65 8.92
C SER A 155 11.37 18.19 9.11
N ASN A 156 10.80 17.43 8.18
CA ASN A 156 9.40 16.97 8.24
C ASN A 156 9.25 15.51 7.73
N GLN A 157 8.26 14.78 8.26
CA GLN A 157 8.11 13.33 8.04
C GLN A 157 7.99 12.87 6.59
N PRO A 158 7.28 13.58 5.67
CA PRO A 158 7.14 13.12 4.29
C PRO A 158 8.48 12.87 3.58
N ALA A 159 9.58 13.45 4.07
CA ALA A 159 10.91 13.28 3.49
C ALA A 159 11.69 12.06 4.01
N HIS A 160 11.32 11.50 5.16
CA HIS A 160 12.19 10.65 5.97
C HIS A 160 12.64 9.36 5.27
N HIS A 161 11.83 8.80 4.38
CA HIS A 161 12.16 7.60 3.61
C HIS A 161 12.87 7.89 2.28
N ILE A 162 12.83 9.12 1.77
CA ILE A 162 13.16 9.44 0.36
C ILE A 162 14.62 9.10 0.00
N ALA A 163 15.57 9.41 0.88
CA ALA A 163 16.98 9.10 0.66
C ALA A 163 17.24 7.59 0.50
N TYR A 164 16.39 6.76 1.09
CA TYR A 164 16.48 5.30 1.05
C TYR A 164 15.88 4.71 -0.23
N MET A 165 15.14 5.48 -1.02
CA MET A 165 14.55 5.00 -2.27
C MET A 165 15.58 4.72 -3.38
N TYR A 166 16.82 5.20 -3.26
CA TYR A 166 17.93 4.73 -4.11
C TYR A 166 18.19 3.23 -3.96
N ALA A 167 17.70 2.58 -2.89
CA ALA A 167 17.74 1.13 -2.76
C ALA A 167 17.12 0.41 -3.97
N PHE A 168 16.10 1.00 -4.61
CA PHE A 168 15.43 0.46 -5.80
C PHE A 168 16.08 0.87 -7.14
N THR A 169 17.27 1.47 -7.09
CA THR A 169 18.06 1.93 -8.25
C THR A 169 19.35 1.12 -8.42
N ALA A 170 20.18 1.47 -9.39
CA ALA A 170 21.54 0.93 -9.50
C ALA A 170 22.55 1.62 -8.56
N ALA A 171 22.12 2.66 -7.83
CA ALA A 171 22.99 3.52 -7.04
C ALA A 171 22.62 3.59 -5.54
N PRO A 172 22.44 2.46 -4.82
CA PRO A 172 22.14 2.47 -3.38
C PRO A 172 23.24 3.13 -2.54
N TYR A 173 24.47 3.23 -3.07
CA TYR A 173 25.55 3.98 -2.42
C TYR A 173 25.24 5.48 -2.25
N LYS A 174 24.33 6.06 -3.06
CA LYS A 174 23.87 7.45 -2.88
C LYS A 174 23.09 7.61 -1.56
N THR A 175 22.29 6.62 -1.15
CA THR A 175 21.67 6.59 0.19
C THR A 175 22.73 6.71 1.29
N GLN A 176 23.82 5.95 1.17
CA GLN A 176 24.89 5.90 2.18
C GLN A 176 25.52 7.29 2.37
N ALA A 177 25.85 7.99 1.28
CA ALA A 177 26.40 9.34 1.33
C ALA A 177 25.41 10.36 1.92
N ILE A 178 24.18 10.39 1.42
CA ILE A 178 23.15 11.36 1.84
C ILE A 178 22.81 11.20 3.32
N VAL A 179 22.61 9.97 3.79
CA VAL A 179 22.25 9.69 5.18
C VAL A 179 23.42 10.02 6.12
N ARG A 180 24.65 9.65 5.76
CA ARG A 180 25.85 9.99 6.54
C ARG A 180 26.04 11.51 6.65
N GLU A 181 25.79 12.23 5.56
CA GLU A 181 25.82 13.69 5.56
C GLU A 181 24.73 14.30 6.45
N ALA A 182 23.49 13.83 6.32
CA ALA A 182 22.34 14.33 7.07
C ALA A 182 22.52 14.14 8.58
N VAL A 183 22.88 12.92 9.02
CA VAL A 183 23.16 12.63 10.44
C VAL A 183 24.25 13.56 10.98
N ARG A 184 25.35 13.75 10.23
CA ARG A 184 26.48 14.58 10.66
C ARG A 184 26.14 16.07 10.73
N ARG A 185 25.32 16.59 9.80
CA ARG A 185 25.06 18.03 9.68
C ARG A 185 23.85 18.51 10.49
N LEU A 186 22.83 17.67 10.63
CA LEU A 186 21.50 18.12 11.07
C LEU A 186 21.19 17.79 12.53
N PHE A 187 21.93 16.86 13.14
CA PHE A 187 21.71 16.40 14.52
C PHE A 187 22.88 16.79 15.43
N LEU A 188 23.18 18.09 15.52
CA LEU A 188 24.33 18.65 16.26
C LEU A 188 24.01 19.03 17.72
N GLY A 189 22.79 18.73 18.18
CA GLY A 189 22.08 19.27 19.35
C GLY A 189 22.84 19.76 20.56
N SER A 190 23.80 19.00 21.07
CA SER A 190 24.56 19.36 22.27
C SER A 190 25.54 20.51 22.05
N SER A 191 25.94 20.76 20.80
CA SER A 191 27.03 21.68 20.44
C SER A 191 26.56 23.11 20.26
N ILE A 192 25.30 23.29 19.82
CA ILE A 192 24.76 24.58 19.37
C ILE A 192 23.39 24.93 19.96
N GLY A 193 22.81 24.08 20.82
CA GLY A 193 21.50 24.32 21.42
C GLY A 193 20.31 24.18 20.46
N GLN A 194 20.52 23.60 19.28
CA GLN A 194 19.51 23.26 18.27
C GLN A 194 19.66 21.78 17.92
N GLY A 195 18.74 20.97 18.46
CA GLY A 195 18.77 19.50 18.49
C GLY A 195 18.45 18.80 17.19
N TYR A 196 17.53 19.38 16.44
CA TYR A 196 16.82 18.75 15.34
C TYR A 196 16.69 19.73 14.16
N PRO A 197 16.60 19.22 12.92
CA PRO A 197 16.36 20.05 11.75
C PRO A 197 14.95 20.65 11.68
N GLY A 198 13.98 20.10 12.42
CA GLY A 198 12.59 20.55 12.50
C GLY A 198 11.94 20.04 13.79
N ASP A 199 10.62 19.85 13.78
CA ASP A 199 9.88 19.29 14.90
C ASP A 199 10.31 17.83 15.18
N GLU A 200 10.37 17.45 16.46
CA GLU A 200 10.86 16.11 16.87
C GLU A 200 9.78 15.03 16.69
N ASP A 201 8.53 15.44 16.81
CA ASP A 201 7.31 14.65 16.60
C ASP A 201 7.28 13.28 17.29
N ASN A 202 7.22 13.37 18.63
CA ASN A 202 6.81 12.28 19.51
C ASN A 202 7.69 11.03 19.43
N GLY A 203 8.97 11.19 19.08
CA GLY A 203 9.92 10.09 18.92
C GLY A 203 10.17 9.68 17.47
N GLU A 204 9.43 10.17 16.49
CA GLU A 204 9.59 9.77 15.09
C GLU A 204 10.96 10.22 14.54
N MET A 205 11.31 11.51 14.65
CA MET A 205 12.58 12.01 14.14
C MET A 205 13.78 11.47 14.95
N SER A 206 13.59 11.28 16.26
CA SER A 206 14.56 10.58 17.10
C SER A 206 14.80 9.14 16.64
N ALA A 207 13.73 8.41 16.29
CA ALA A 207 13.84 7.05 15.77
C ALA A 207 14.54 7.03 14.41
N TRP A 208 14.23 7.99 13.52
CA TRP A 208 14.95 8.16 12.26
C TRP A 208 16.46 8.28 12.49
N TYR A 209 16.87 9.14 13.42
CA TYR A 209 18.28 9.32 13.78
C TYR A 209 18.91 8.03 14.30
N VAL A 210 18.25 7.29 15.19
CA VAL A 210 18.76 6.03 15.76
C VAL A 210 18.95 4.98 14.66
N PHE A 211 17.94 4.73 13.85
CA PHE A 211 17.98 3.76 12.76
C PHE A 211 19.08 4.10 11.73
N SER A 212 19.07 5.35 11.26
CA SER A 212 20.10 5.88 10.34
C SER A 212 21.51 5.78 10.92
N SER A 213 21.67 6.02 12.23
CA SER A 213 22.97 5.98 12.89
C SER A 213 23.54 4.57 12.99
N ILE A 214 22.70 3.57 13.27
CA ILE A 214 23.16 2.18 13.38
C ILE A 214 23.32 1.49 12.02
N GLY A 215 22.86 2.11 10.93
CA GLY A 215 22.96 1.59 9.57
C GLY A 215 21.85 0.60 9.19
N LEU A 216 20.68 0.70 9.84
CA LEU A 216 19.49 -0.10 9.53
C LEU A 216 18.27 0.80 9.46
N TYR A 217 17.42 0.68 8.43
CA TYR A 217 16.21 1.51 8.30
C TYR A 217 14.97 0.69 7.91
N PRO A 218 13.82 0.86 8.57
CA PRO A 218 12.58 0.15 8.25
C PRO A 218 11.87 0.78 7.03
N LEU A 219 12.49 0.72 5.84
CA LEU A 219 11.98 1.41 4.65
C LEU A 219 10.57 0.98 4.25
N THR A 220 10.29 -0.30 4.31
CA THR A 220 8.99 -0.87 3.93
C THR A 220 8.29 -1.38 5.18
N PRO A 221 7.43 -0.57 5.84
CA PRO A 221 6.71 -1.01 7.05
C PRO A 221 5.96 -2.33 6.82
N ALA A 222 5.75 -3.14 7.87
CA ALA A 222 5.05 -4.43 7.80
C ALA A 222 5.63 -5.52 6.86
N SER A 223 6.79 -5.31 6.23
CA SER A 223 7.48 -6.32 5.41
C SER A 223 8.23 -7.39 6.21
N GLY A 224 8.56 -7.10 7.48
CA GLY A 224 9.43 -7.95 8.29
C GLY A 224 10.91 -7.81 7.97
N GLU A 225 11.34 -6.75 7.28
CA GLU A 225 12.74 -6.51 6.95
C GLU A 225 13.20 -5.08 7.23
N MET A 226 14.51 -4.91 7.28
CA MET A 226 15.22 -3.64 7.37
C MET A 226 16.11 -3.47 6.14
N LEU A 227 16.31 -2.25 5.69
CA LEU A 227 17.35 -1.88 4.74
C LEU A 227 18.67 -1.70 5.50
N ILE A 228 19.74 -2.39 5.07
CA ILE A 228 21.10 -2.12 5.54
C ILE A 228 21.75 -0.99 4.73
N THR A 229 22.33 -0.01 5.43
CA THR A 229 23.04 1.15 4.88
C THR A 229 24.30 1.44 5.70
N SER A 230 25.08 2.47 5.33
CA SER A 230 26.29 2.85 6.05
C SER A 230 25.97 3.26 7.49
N PRO A 231 26.56 2.59 8.50
CA PRO A 231 26.49 3.06 9.88
C PRO A 231 27.17 4.43 10.05
N SER A 232 26.61 5.27 10.91
CA SER A 232 27.20 6.56 11.32
C SER A 232 27.99 6.45 12.62
N VAL A 233 28.09 5.26 13.21
CA VAL A 233 28.91 4.98 14.39
C VAL A 233 29.78 3.74 14.15
N PRO A 234 30.98 3.64 14.79
CA PRO A 234 31.88 2.51 14.57
C PRO A 234 31.33 1.18 15.11
N ARG A 235 30.45 1.22 16.11
CA ARG A 235 29.85 0.03 16.70
C ARG A 235 28.52 0.34 17.35
N SER A 236 27.54 -0.53 17.16
CA SER A 236 26.28 -0.52 17.90
C SER A 236 25.94 -1.94 18.40
N THR A 237 25.11 -2.04 19.44
CA THR A 237 24.63 -3.34 19.94
C THR A 237 23.17 -3.21 20.35
N ILE A 238 22.32 -4.00 19.70
CA ILE A 238 20.89 -4.11 19.98
C ILE A 238 20.74 -5.22 21.02
N ALA A 239 20.23 -4.88 22.20
CA ALA A 239 19.95 -5.84 23.26
C ALA A 239 18.46 -6.13 23.32
N PHE A 240 18.08 -7.39 23.14
CA PHE A 240 16.69 -7.84 23.21
C PHE A 240 16.30 -8.22 24.65
N PRO A 241 14.99 -8.17 25.01
CA PRO A 241 14.52 -8.52 26.35
C PRO A 241 14.87 -9.94 26.80
N ASN A 242 15.04 -10.88 25.87
CA ASN A 242 15.44 -12.26 26.13
C ASN A 242 16.96 -12.43 26.40
N GLY A 243 17.72 -11.34 26.46
CA GLY A 243 19.17 -11.34 26.68
C GLY A 243 20.01 -11.55 25.43
N VAL A 244 19.38 -11.85 24.29
CA VAL A 244 20.05 -11.95 22.98
C VAL A 244 20.58 -10.58 22.56
N LYS A 245 21.73 -10.55 21.89
CA LYS A 245 22.37 -9.32 21.43
C LYS A 245 22.80 -9.45 19.98
N THR A 246 22.47 -8.45 19.18
CA THR A 246 23.00 -8.29 17.82
C THR A 246 23.95 -7.10 17.80
N THR A 247 25.16 -7.32 17.29
CA THR A 247 26.20 -6.29 17.20
C THR A 247 26.40 -5.91 15.75
N ILE A 248 26.40 -4.60 15.45
CA ILE A 248 26.79 -4.06 14.14
C ILE A 248 28.17 -3.43 14.35
N GLN A 249 29.17 -3.91 13.63
CA GLN A 249 30.55 -3.45 13.71
C GLN A 249 30.95 -2.85 12.37
N ALA A 250 31.21 -1.55 12.34
CA ALA A 250 31.76 -0.89 11.17
C ALA A 250 33.29 -0.95 11.23
N HIS A 251 33.91 -1.57 10.23
CA HIS A 251 35.35 -1.62 10.04
C HIS A 251 35.79 -0.46 9.16
N ASP A 252 36.97 0.08 9.48
CA ASP A 252 37.53 1.26 8.82
C ASP A 252 36.59 2.48 8.86
N TRP A 253 35.76 2.60 9.90
CA TRP A 253 34.84 3.73 10.07
C TRP A 253 35.61 5.05 10.23
N SER A 254 35.30 6.03 9.38
CA SER A 254 35.79 7.41 9.45
C SER A 254 34.81 8.35 8.75
N GLU A 255 35.05 9.67 8.82
CA GLU A 255 34.25 10.64 8.05
C GLU A 255 34.43 10.48 6.53
N GLU A 256 35.60 9.98 6.09
CA GLU A 256 35.92 9.73 4.68
C GLU A 256 35.36 8.38 4.21
N ASN A 257 35.38 7.37 5.08
CA ASN A 257 34.92 6.02 4.75
C ASN A 257 33.40 5.91 4.96
N VAL A 258 32.69 6.22 3.88
CA VAL A 258 31.23 6.32 3.81
C VAL A 258 30.59 5.08 3.18
N TYR A 259 31.28 4.43 2.23
CA TYR A 259 30.64 3.47 1.36
C TYR A 259 30.89 2.04 1.80
N ILE A 260 29.82 1.24 1.86
CA ILE A 260 29.92 -0.19 2.15
C ILE A 260 30.67 -0.88 1.02
N GLN A 261 31.74 -1.58 1.36
CA GLN A 261 32.53 -2.42 0.46
C GLN A 261 32.10 -3.89 0.54
N SER A 262 31.73 -4.36 1.73
CA SER A 262 31.18 -5.70 1.96
C SER A 262 30.48 -5.78 3.31
N VAL A 263 29.57 -6.75 3.45
CA VAL A 263 28.94 -7.09 4.72
C VAL A 263 29.10 -8.58 5.00
N GLN A 264 29.31 -8.93 6.27
CA GLN A 264 29.27 -10.31 6.74
C GLN A 264 28.29 -10.45 7.91
N VAL A 265 27.51 -11.52 7.93
CA VAL A 265 26.66 -11.91 9.06
C VAL A 265 27.21 -13.20 9.65
N ASN A 266 27.69 -13.14 10.89
CA ASN A 266 28.39 -14.24 11.55
C ASN A 266 29.54 -14.83 10.69
N GLY A 267 30.32 -13.95 10.05
CA GLY A 267 31.44 -14.31 9.18
C GLY A 267 31.06 -14.87 7.81
N LYS A 268 29.77 -14.88 7.44
CA LYS A 268 29.30 -15.28 6.10
C LYS A 268 28.99 -14.04 5.28
N ALA A 269 29.43 -14.01 4.02
CA ALA A 269 29.14 -12.91 3.10
C ALA A 269 27.64 -12.63 2.98
N TRP A 270 27.28 -11.35 2.95
CA TRP A 270 25.92 -10.85 2.82
C TRP A 270 25.86 -9.77 1.73
N ASP A 271 25.35 -10.15 0.56
CA ASP A 271 25.33 -9.27 -0.63
C ASP A 271 23.96 -8.63 -0.89
N SER A 272 23.08 -8.63 0.13
CA SER A 272 21.70 -8.16 0.06
C SER A 272 21.50 -6.86 0.84
N LEU A 273 20.81 -5.89 0.25
CA LEU A 273 20.33 -4.69 0.94
C LEU A 273 19.23 -4.99 1.97
N ARG A 274 18.49 -6.08 1.76
CA ARG A 274 17.47 -6.59 2.67
C ARG A 274 18.12 -7.32 3.84
N MET A 275 17.74 -6.95 5.06
CA MET A 275 18.07 -7.61 6.32
C MET A 275 16.77 -8.04 7.03
N PRO A 276 16.37 -9.32 6.97
CA PRO A 276 15.19 -9.80 7.67
C PRO A 276 15.28 -9.56 9.18
N ILE A 277 14.17 -9.16 9.80
CA ILE A 277 14.16 -8.86 11.24
C ILE A 277 14.46 -10.10 12.09
N ASP A 278 14.11 -11.29 11.60
CA ASP A 278 14.37 -12.54 12.31
C ASP A 278 15.87 -12.85 12.40
N VAL A 279 16.65 -12.51 11.37
CA VAL A 279 18.13 -12.58 11.42
C VAL A 279 18.67 -11.66 12.51
N ILE A 280 18.14 -10.43 12.62
CA ILE A 280 18.55 -9.50 13.67
C ILE A 280 18.16 -10.05 15.06
N ARG A 281 17.04 -10.75 15.19
CA ARG A 281 16.57 -11.33 16.47
C ARG A 281 17.34 -12.58 16.92
N GLU A 282 18.07 -13.25 16.02
CA GLU A 282 18.89 -14.43 16.35
C GLU A 282 20.15 -14.10 17.16
N GLY A 283 20.56 -12.83 17.24
CA GLY A 283 21.75 -12.43 18.00
C GLY A 283 23.04 -12.58 17.21
N VAL A 284 23.11 -11.88 16.08
CA VAL A 284 24.20 -12.02 15.11
C VAL A 284 25.24 -10.91 15.25
N THR A 285 26.44 -11.15 14.70
CA THR A 285 27.40 -10.07 14.42
C THR A 285 27.29 -9.69 12.95
N ILE A 286 27.05 -8.41 12.68
CA ILE A 286 26.99 -7.82 11.35
C ILE A 286 28.25 -6.97 11.17
N ASP A 287 29.23 -7.48 10.45
CA ASP A 287 30.48 -6.79 10.13
C ASP A 287 30.31 -6.02 8.82
N VAL A 288 30.42 -4.70 8.87
CA VAL A 288 30.28 -3.79 7.72
C VAL A 288 31.65 -3.18 7.42
N HIS A 289 32.24 -3.52 6.28
CA HIS A 289 33.53 -2.95 5.87
C HIS A 289 33.30 -1.70 5.02
N LEU A 290 33.82 -0.55 5.47
CA LEU A 290 33.64 0.73 4.79
C LEU A 290 34.87 1.14 3.98
N GLY A 291 34.66 1.99 2.98
CA GLY A 291 35.70 2.55 2.13
C GLY A 291 35.35 3.95 1.64
N PRO A 292 36.33 4.68 1.10
CA PRO A 292 36.16 6.09 0.71
C PRO A 292 35.44 6.27 -0.63
N GLU A 293 35.35 5.22 -1.45
CA GLU A 293 34.74 5.26 -2.78
C GLU A 293 33.52 4.33 -2.89
N PRO A 294 32.49 4.69 -3.69
CA PRO A 294 31.36 3.81 -3.96
C PRO A 294 31.80 2.42 -4.45
N SER A 295 31.09 1.39 -3.99
CA SER A 295 31.29 0.01 -4.45
C SER A 295 30.06 -0.53 -5.17
N SER A 296 30.18 -1.74 -5.75
CA SER A 296 29.05 -2.49 -6.31
C SER A 296 28.31 -3.35 -5.27
N TRP A 297 28.61 -3.22 -3.98
CA TRP A 297 27.92 -3.98 -2.95
C TRP A 297 26.43 -3.60 -2.92
N GLY A 298 25.55 -4.61 -2.86
CA GLY A 298 24.11 -4.42 -2.89
C GLY A 298 23.53 -4.10 -4.28
N THR A 299 24.35 -4.09 -5.35
CA THR A 299 23.87 -3.92 -6.73
C THR A 299 23.92 -5.22 -7.56
N THR A 300 24.75 -6.18 -7.17
CA THR A 300 24.95 -7.45 -7.86
C THR A 300 24.03 -8.53 -7.28
N SER A 301 22.89 -8.77 -7.91
CA SER A 301 21.93 -9.81 -7.54
C SER A 301 22.34 -11.22 -8.02
N ASP A 302 23.57 -11.66 -7.78
CA ASP A 302 24.08 -12.96 -8.25
C ASP A 302 24.18 -14.02 -7.14
N SER A 303 23.42 -13.90 -6.04
CA SER A 303 23.33 -14.97 -5.03
C SER A 303 22.16 -15.93 -5.33
N PRO A 304 22.43 -17.17 -5.80
CA PRO A 304 21.39 -18.14 -6.16
C PRO A 304 20.57 -18.71 -4.99
N ALA A 305 20.86 -18.32 -3.73
CA ALA A 305 20.06 -18.70 -2.57
C ALA A 305 18.68 -18.04 -2.52
N TYR A 306 18.46 -17.01 -3.34
CA TYR A 306 17.19 -16.33 -3.52
C TYR A 306 16.93 -16.26 -5.04
N SER A 307 16.39 -17.34 -5.62
CA SER A 307 15.85 -17.42 -7.00
C SER A 307 14.32 -17.33 -6.93
N GLN A 308 13.56 -16.47 -7.64
CA GLN A 308 13.68 -15.91 -8.98
C GLN A 308 13.24 -14.41 -9.02
N ALA A 309 13.87 -13.55 -9.83
CA ALA A 309 13.36 -12.24 -10.27
C ALA A 309 13.34 -11.01 -9.31
N TYR A 310 14.38 -10.81 -8.50
CA TYR A 310 14.31 -9.99 -7.28
C TYR A 310 14.42 -8.47 -7.37
N SER A 311 13.64 -7.88 -6.47
CA SER A 311 13.71 -6.54 -5.91
C SER A 311 14.72 -6.48 -4.75
N PRO A 312 15.45 -5.37 -4.54
CA PRO A 312 16.43 -5.21 -3.45
C PRO A 312 15.80 -5.21 -2.04
N LEU A 313 14.53 -4.86 -1.95
CA LEU A 313 13.64 -4.93 -0.80
C LEU A 313 12.26 -5.42 -1.25
N TYR A 314 11.36 -5.72 -0.33
CA TYR A 314 9.97 -6.04 -0.61
C TYR A 314 9.33 -4.95 -1.48
N SER A 315 8.62 -5.39 -2.51
CA SER A 315 7.86 -4.54 -3.41
C SER A 315 6.66 -5.35 -3.89
N LEU A 316 5.47 -4.76 -3.92
CA LEU A 316 4.28 -5.43 -4.44
C LEU A 316 4.42 -5.76 -5.93
N THR A 317 5.04 -4.86 -6.68
CA THR A 317 5.36 -4.98 -8.10
C THR A 317 6.69 -5.71 -8.29
N ARG A 318 6.69 -6.68 -9.19
CA ARG A 318 7.91 -7.37 -9.60
C ARG A 318 8.84 -6.40 -10.35
N ARG A 319 10.15 -6.52 -10.13
CA ARG A 319 11.12 -5.68 -10.82
C ARG A 319 10.99 -5.81 -12.34
N GLY A 320 10.93 -4.68 -13.04
CA GLY A 320 10.81 -4.62 -14.50
C GLY A 320 9.38 -4.78 -15.04
N THR A 321 8.37 -4.87 -14.17
CA THR A 321 6.95 -4.83 -14.57
C THR A 321 6.29 -3.54 -14.09
N SER A 322 5.06 -3.30 -14.55
CA SER A 322 4.20 -2.23 -14.04
C SER A 322 3.30 -2.74 -12.91
N PRO A 323 2.85 -1.86 -12.00
CA PRO A 323 1.82 -2.18 -11.03
C PRO A 323 0.57 -2.70 -11.72
N LEU A 324 0.05 -3.82 -11.23
CA LEU A 324 -1.22 -4.38 -11.68
C LEU A 324 -2.27 -4.09 -10.60
N VAL A 325 -3.23 -3.23 -10.95
CA VAL A 325 -4.44 -3.01 -10.17
C VAL A 325 -5.49 -3.95 -10.76
N VAL A 326 -5.99 -4.87 -9.95
CA VAL A 326 -7.12 -5.71 -10.31
C VAL A 326 -8.31 -4.80 -10.59
N CYS A 327 -8.89 -4.95 -11.77
CA CYS A 327 -9.97 -4.11 -12.25
C CYS A 327 -11.24 -4.41 -11.45
N ASP A 328 -11.91 -3.34 -11.03
CA ASP A 328 -13.32 -3.41 -10.68
C ASP A 328 -14.12 -3.54 -11.98
N LEU A 329 -14.94 -4.58 -12.07
CA LEU A 329 -15.74 -4.93 -13.23
C LEU A 329 -17.14 -4.30 -13.20
N THR A 330 -17.46 -3.57 -12.13
CA THR A 330 -18.79 -3.04 -11.82
C THR A 330 -18.77 -1.51 -11.71
N ASP A 331 -18.31 -0.80 -12.76
CA ASP A 331 -18.29 0.68 -12.76
C ASP A 331 -19.72 1.24 -12.53
N PRO A 332 -19.92 2.12 -11.52
CA PRO A 332 -21.22 2.71 -11.23
C PRO A 332 -21.85 3.45 -12.42
N LYS A 333 -21.03 3.98 -13.34
CA LYS A 333 -21.52 4.69 -14.54
C LYS A 333 -22.25 3.76 -15.50
N ASP A 334 -21.88 2.48 -15.50
CA ASP A 334 -22.44 1.46 -16.39
C ASP A 334 -23.52 0.62 -15.68
N ALA A 335 -23.63 0.72 -14.35
CA ALA A 335 -24.53 -0.09 -13.54
C ALA A 335 -26.01 0.05 -13.93
N THR A 336 -26.48 1.22 -14.36
CA THR A 336 -27.88 1.42 -14.78
C THR A 336 -28.24 0.59 -16.02
N ASP A 337 -27.28 0.39 -16.93
CA ASP A 337 -27.50 -0.34 -18.18
C ASP A 337 -27.27 -1.85 -18.00
N ASN A 338 -26.39 -2.23 -17.07
CA ASN A 338 -25.89 -3.60 -16.92
C ASN A 338 -26.49 -4.37 -15.72
N ALA A 339 -27.07 -3.68 -14.74
CA ALA A 339 -27.64 -4.33 -13.56
C ALA A 339 -29.08 -4.77 -13.79
N SER A 340 -29.48 -5.89 -13.18
CA SER A 340 -30.86 -6.37 -13.15
C SER A 340 -31.15 -7.02 -11.80
N THR A 341 -32.42 -7.01 -11.37
CA THR A 341 -32.83 -7.62 -10.10
C THR A 341 -34.22 -8.25 -10.23
N SER A 342 -34.47 -9.27 -9.43
CA SER A 342 -35.81 -9.83 -9.20
C SER A 342 -36.13 -9.74 -7.72
N LEU A 343 -37.28 -9.14 -7.42
CA LEU A 343 -37.83 -9.01 -6.07
C LEU A 343 -39.18 -9.74 -6.01
N GLU A 344 -39.43 -10.54 -4.96
CA GLU A 344 -40.69 -11.28 -4.76
C GLU A 344 -41.96 -10.40 -4.88
N SER A 345 -41.86 -9.10 -4.61
CA SER A 345 -42.96 -8.14 -4.77
C SER A 345 -43.33 -7.84 -6.23
N SER A 346 -42.47 -8.23 -7.18
CA SER A 346 -42.67 -8.05 -8.62
C SER A 346 -43.10 -9.37 -9.25
N HIS A 347 -44.41 -9.55 -9.50
CA HIS A 347 -44.97 -10.71 -10.23
C HIS A 347 -44.58 -10.71 -11.73
N ARG A 348 -43.29 -10.61 -12.08
CA ARG A 348 -42.80 -10.65 -13.46
C ARG A 348 -41.90 -11.86 -13.65
N GLU A 349 -42.45 -12.89 -14.30
CA GLU A 349 -41.79 -14.14 -14.71
C GLU A 349 -40.65 -13.97 -15.76
N SER A 350 -40.07 -12.79 -15.92
CA SER A 350 -38.96 -12.59 -16.86
C SER A 350 -37.63 -12.87 -16.15
N ALA A 351 -36.79 -13.71 -16.75
CA ALA A 351 -35.48 -14.09 -16.18
C ALA A 351 -34.54 -12.90 -15.92
N MET A 352 -34.73 -11.76 -16.61
CA MET A 352 -34.01 -10.49 -16.40
C MET A 352 -34.89 -9.28 -16.77
N PRO A 353 -35.54 -8.62 -15.79
CA PRO A 353 -36.35 -7.44 -16.05
C PRO A 353 -35.48 -6.26 -16.52
N LYS A 354 -35.79 -5.68 -17.70
CA LYS A 354 -35.12 -4.49 -18.26
C LYS A 354 -36.00 -3.24 -18.23
N ASP A 355 -36.91 -3.13 -17.27
CA ASP A 355 -37.65 -1.89 -17.06
C ASP A 355 -36.88 -0.92 -16.16
N SER A 356 -37.08 0.38 -16.39
CA SER A 356 -36.24 1.43 -15.82
C SER A 356 -36.26 1.48 -14.29
N GLU A 357 -37.37 1.09 -13.65
CA GLU A 357 -37.48 1.09 -12.20
C GLU A 357 -36.66 -0.06 -11.59
N SER A 358 -36.81 -1.28 -12.13
CA SER A 358 -35.99 -2.42 -11.71
C SER A 358 -34.50 -2.22 -11.99
N GLN A 359 -34.11 -1.62 -13.11
CA GLN A 359 -32.71 -1.33 -13.44
C GLN A 359 -32.10 -0.28 -12.51
N SER A 360 -32.81 0.82 -12.24
CA SER A 360 -32.34 1.85 -11.31
C SER A 360 -32.14 1.29 -9.90
N LEU A 361 -33.04 0.39 -9.47
CA LEU A 361 -32.95 -0.24 -8.17
C LEU A 361 -31.80 -1.25 -8.12
N ALA A 362 -31.61 -2.06 -9.16
CA ALA A 362 -30.48 -2.98 -9.28
C ALA A 362 -29.13 -2.24 -9.28
N ALA A 363 -29.04 -1.13 -10.01
CA ALA A 363 -27.84 -0.31 -10.12
C ALA A 363 -27.40 0.26 -8.76
N SER A 364 -28.35 0.52 -7.85
CA SER A 364 -28.05 1.01 -6.50
C SER A 364 -27.36 -0.01 -5.58
N ALA A 365 -27.11 -1.24 -6.04
CA ALA A 365 -26.24 -2.18 -5.35
C ALA A 365 -24.80 -2.17 -5.87
N PHE A 366 -24.53 -1.50 -7.00
CA PHE A 366 -23.22 -1.37 -7.63
C PHE A 366 -22.78 0.10 -7.67
N ASP A 367 -23.28 0.92 -6.75
CA ASP A 367 -22.83 2.30 -6.59
C ASP A 367 -21.63 2.38 -5.63
N ASP A 368 -20.76 3.36 -5.83
CA ASP A 368 -19.61 3.60 -4.93
C ASP A 368 -20.03 4.37 -3.65
N CYS A 369 -21.31 4.33 -3.28
CA CYS A 369 -21.85 5.07 -2.14
C CYS A 369 -22.75 4.22 -1.25
N PHE A 370 -22.76 4.51 0.05
CA PHE A 370 -23.60 3.78 1.02
C PHE A 370 -25.04 4.30 1.10
N ASP A 371 -25.38 5.34 0.34
CA ASP A 371 -26.68 6.01 0.38
C ASP A 371 -27.78 5.21 -0.35
N GLY A 372 -27.39 4.24 -1.19
CA GLY A 372 -28.24 3.34 -1.97
C GLY A 372 -28.49 1.97 -1.32
N GLY A 373 -28.91 0.99 -2.13
CA GLY A 373 -29.02 -0.41 -1.75
C GLY A 373 -30.34 -1.12 -2.05
N LEU A 374 -30.32 -2.45 -1.85
CA LEU A 374 -31.39 -3.40 -2.13
C LEU A 374 -31.77 -4.19 -0.87
N SER A 375 -33.07 -4.25 -0.57
CA SER A 375 -33.61 -5.23 0.39
C SER A 375 -34.02 -6.49 -0.36
N LEU A 376 -33.26 -7.57 -0.19
CA LEU A 376 -33.44 -8.84 -0.86
C LEU A 376 -34.00 -9.89 0.10
N ASN A 377 -35.18 -10.44 -0.19
CA ASN A 377 -35.75 -11.59 0.52
C ASN A 377 -35.06 -12.90 0.09
N PRO A 378 -35.26 -14.01 0.82
CA PRO A 378 -34.80 -15.31 0.35
C PRO A 378 -35.27 -15.59 -1.09
N SER A 379 -34.34 -16.02 -1.95
CA SER A 379 -34.53 -16.23 -3.41
C SER A 379 -34.52 -14.97 -4.29
N ASP A 380 -34.58 -13.76 -3.72
CA ASP A 380 -34.34 -12.53 -4.47
C ASP A 380 -32.87 -12.48 -4.92
N TRP A 381 -32.63 -11.78 -6.03
CA TRP A 381 -31.30 -11.69 -6.61
C TRP A 381 -31.03 -10.36 -7.30
N VAL A 382 -29.76 -10.03 -7.41
CA VAL A 382 -29.23 -8.95 -8.25
C VAL A 382 -28.14 -9.53 -9.16
N SER A 383 -28.09 -9.09 -10.41
CA SER A 383 -27.12 -9.54 -11.40
C SER A 383 -26.48 -8.38 -12.13
N TYR A 384 -25.30 -8.63 -12.70
CA TYR A 384 -24.58 -7.73 -13.57
C TYR A 384 -24.26 -8.42 -14.91
N GLU A 385 -24.55 -7.74 -16.01
CA GLU A 385 -24.26 -8.15 -17.40
C GLU A 385 -22.95 -7.48 -17.86
N PHE A 386 -21.93 -8.27 -18.16
CA PHE A 386 -20.70 -7.78 -18.76
C PHE A 386 -20.81 -7.71 -20.28
N THR A 387 -20.12 -6.73 -20.88
CA THR A 387 -20.06 -6.57 -22.34
C THR A 387 -19.32 -7.71 -23.05
N GLU A 388 -18.45 -8.42 -22.33
CA GLU A 388 -17.77 -9.63 -22.77
C GLU A 388 -17.51 -10.55 -21.58
N ARG A 389 -17.11 -11.80 -21.83
CA ARG A 389 -16.88 -12.77 -20.75
C ARG A 389 -15.80 -12.27 -19.79
N ARG A 390 -16.13 -12.23 -18.49
CA ARG A 390 -15.22 -11.87 -17.40
C ARG A 390 -15.15 -12.95 -16.35
N SER A 391 -13.96 -13.14 -15.80
CA SER A 391 -13.70 -13.99 -14.65
C SER A 391 -13.73 -13.12 -13.41
N VAL A 392 -14.63 -13.40 -12.46
CA VAL A 392 -14.65 -12.74 -11.15
C VAL A 392 -13.87 -13.60 -10.17
N GLY A 393 -12.77 -13.10 -9.61
CA GLY A 393 -11.95 -13.83 -8.63
C GLY A 393 -12.15 -13.39 -7.19
N LEU A 394 -12.69 -12.19 -6.99
CA LEU A 394 -13.00 -11.64 -5.69
C LEU A 394 -14.24 -10.76 -5.79
N TYR A 395 -15.07 -10.76 -4.75
CA TYR A 395 -16.17 -9.81 -4.63
C TYR A 395 -16.24 -9.23 -3.24
N THR A 396 -16.81 -8.04 -3.11
CA THR A 396 -17.08 -7.38 -1.83
C THR A 396 -18.57 -7.31 -1.60
N VAL A 397 -18.99 -7.42 -0.34
CA VAL A 397 -20.39 -7.26 0.07
C VAL A 397 -20.42 -6.30 1.26
N SER A 398 -21.17 -5.22 1.11
CA SER A 398 -21.46 -4.26 2.19
C SER A 398 -22.93 -4.38 2.58
N LEU A 399 -23.21 -4.54 3.87
CA LEU A 399 -24.57 -4.70 4.39
C LEU A 399 -24.98 -3.53 5.29
N GLY A 400 -26.19 -3.00 5.08
CA GLY A 400 -26.68 -1.83 5.83
C GLY A 400 -27.05 -2.16 7.26
N LYS A 401 -27.82 -3.24 7.45
CA LYS A 401 -28.04 -3.85 8.76
C LYS A 401 -27.55 -5.29 8.70
N ALA A 402 -26.26 -5.47 8.91
CA ALA A 402 -25.75 -6.81 9.13
C ALA A 402 -26.37 -7.38 10.42
N PRO A 403 -26.78 -8.66 10.46
CA PRO A 403 -27.08 -9.31 11.72
C PRO A 403 -25.75 -9.44 12.49
N ILE A 404 -25.45 -8.48 13.37
CA ILE A 404 -24.18 -8.46 14.12
C ILE A 404 -24.28 -9.47 15.27
N ALA A 405 -23.25 -10.29 15.42
CA ALA A 405 -23.02 -11.02 16.66
C ALA A 405 -22.70 -10.04 17.81
N ARG A 406 -23.72 -9.50 18.49
CA ARG A 406 -23.53 -8.52 19.58
C ARG A 406 -23.31 -9.22 20.93
N GLY A 407 -22.18 -8.96 21.58
CA GLY A 407 -21.98 -9.11 23.04
C GLY A 407 -20.84 -10.03 23.46
N SER A 408 -20.32 -9.84 24.69
CA SER A 408 -19.34 -10.72 25.36
C SER A 408 -19.87 -12.12 25.71
N HIS A 409 -21.09 -12.42 25.28
CA HIS A 409 -21.83 -13.68 25.44
C HIS A 409 -22.57 -14.10 24.16
N ALA A 410 -22.35 -13.45 23.02
CA ALA A 410 -22.76 -14.03 21.75
C ALA A 410 -21.84 -15.23 21.52
N GLU A 411 -22.38 -16.44 21.55
CA GLU A 411 -21.63 -17.62 21.14
C GLU A 411 -21.11 -17.37 19.72
N GLU A 412 -19.78 -17.36 19.54
CA GLU A 412 -19.19 -17.50 18.21
C GLU A 412 -19.85 -18.72 17.55
N GLY A 413 -20.71 -18.49 16.54
CA GLY A 413 -21.45 -19.55 15.87
C GLY A 413 -22.99 -19.51 15.97
N ALA A 414 -23.61 -18.45 16.51
CA ALA A 414 -25.05 -18.28 16.35
C ALA A 414 -25.42 -18.16 14.86
N GLN A 415 -26.11 -19.18 14.32
CA GLN A 415 -26.64 -19.16 12.95
C GLN A 415 -27.74 -18.11 12.86
N LEU A 416 -27.49 -17.08 12.06
CA LEU A 416 -28.39 -15.95 11.85
C LEU A 416 -29.39 -16.25 10.71
N GLY A 417 -29.18 -17.36 9.99
CA GLY A 417 -30.06 -17.90 8.97
C GLY A 417 -30.04 -17.10 7.68
N PHE A 418 -28.92 -16.45 7.34
CA PHE A 418 -28.76 -15.71 6.09
C PHE A 418 -27.56 -16.21 5.30
N GLY A 419 -27.63 -16.12 3.97
CA GLY A 419 -26.56 -16.54 3.09
C GLY A 419 -26.80 -16.07 1.67
N TRP A 420 -25.90 -16.43 0.79
CA TRP A 420 -26.07 -16.22 -0.64
C TRP A 420 -25.24 -17.20 -1.44
N VAL A 421 -25.59 -17.34 -2.71
CA VAL A 421 -24.72 -17.93 -3.72
C VAL A 421 -24.34 -16.87 -4.73
N LEU A 422 -23.12 -16.96 -5.23
CA LEU A 422 -22.68 -16.27 -6.43
C LEU A 422 -22.74 -17.24 -7.60
N GLU A 423 -23.47 -16.85 -8.64
CA GLU A 423 -23.73 -17.68 -9.81
C GLU A 423 -23.26 -16.98 -11.08
N VAL A 424 -22.85 -17.76 -12.08
CA VAL A 424 -22.47 -17.27 -13.40
C VAL A 424 -23.32 -17.88 -14.50
N SER A 425 -23.48 -17.15 -15.61
CA SER A 425 -24.19 -17.62 -16.79
C SER A 425 -23.64 -17.00 -18.07
N ASP A 426 -23.69 -17.73 -19.18
CA ASP A 426 -23.35 -17.21 -20.51
C ASP A 426 -24.57 -16.59 -21.22
N ASP A 427 -25.78 -16.98 -20.85
CA ASP A 427 -27.03 -16.66 -21.55
C ASP A 427 -28.11 -15.99 -20.68
N GLY A 428 -27.85 -15.87 -19.37
CA GLY A 428 -28.77 -15.28 -18.39
C GLY A 428 -29.88 -16.23 -17.92
N SER A 429 -29.91 -17.48 -18.40
CA SER A 429 -30.92 -18.48 -18.04
C SER A 429 -30.33 -19.73 -17.37
N ASP A 430 -29.18 -20.21 -17.83
CA ASP A 430 -28.50 -21.39 -17.30
C ASP A 430 -27.40 -20.95 -16.33
N TRP A 431 -27.65 -21.16 -15.03
CA TRP A 431 -26.81 -20.64 -13.95
C TRP A 431 -25.97 -21.73 -13.28
N ARG A 432 -24.71 -21.39 -12.98
CA ARG A 432 -23.75 -22.25 -12.28
C ARG A 432 -23.23 -21.54 -11.03
N VAL A 433 -23.25 -22.22 -9.88
CA VAL A 433 -22.72 -21.67 -8.62
C VAL A 433 -21.18 -21.69 -8.67
N ILE A 434 -20.57 -20.55 -8.36
CA ILE A 434 -19.10 -20.40 -8.26
C ILE A 434 -18.63 -20.08 -6.85
N ASP A 435 -19.52 -19.59 -5.98
CA ASP A 435 -19.25 -19.40 -4.56
C ASP A 435 -20.56 -19.49 -3.74
N GLU A 436 -20.45 -19.91 -2.48
CA GLU A 436 -21.57 -20.02 -1.55
C GLU A 436 -21.14 -19.57 -0.16
N GLN A 437 -21.93 -18.67 0.45
CA GLN A 437 -21.71 -18.17 1.80
C GLN A 437 -22.90 -18.50 2.67
N ASN A 438 -22.63 -19.16 3.80
CA ASN A 438 -23.63 -19.57 4.79
C ASN A 438 -23.30 -18.93 6.14
N ASP A 439 -24.14 -18.00 6.60
CA ASP A 439 -23.96 -17.20 7.82
C ASP A 439 -22.56 -16.52 7.95
N PRO A 440 -22.10 -15.76 6.94
CA PRO A 440 -20.82 -15.07 7.01
C PRO A 440 -20.80 -14.02 8.12
N SER A 441 -19.68 -13.90 8.83
CA SER A 441 -19.57 -13.02 10.00
C SER A 441 -19.34 -11.55 9.62
N TYR A 442 -20.13 -10.67 10.26
CA TYR A 442 -19.99 -9.21 10.23
C TYR A 442 -19.87 -8.67 11.66
N ARG A 443 -18.97 -7.71 11.87
CA ARG A 443 -18.61 -7.19 13.21
C ARG A 443 -19.26 -5.85 13.54
N TRP A 444 -19.63 -5.06 12.54
CA TRP A 444 -20.33 -3.79 12.69
C TRP A 444 -21.25 -3.52 11.49
N GLU A 445 -22.18 -2.58 11.66
CA GLU A 445 -23.10 -2.15 10.59
C GLU A 445 -22.29 -1.48 9.48
N GLU A 446 -22.69 -1.64 8.22
CA GLU A 446 -21.99 -1.04 7.07
C GLU A 446 -20.55 -1.53 6.86
N GLN A 447 -20.18 -2.67 7.46
CA GLN A 447 -18.90 -3.31 7.16
C GLN A 447 -18.91 -3.88 5.74
N THR A 448 -17.91 -3.49 4.94
CA THR A 448 -17.55 -4.18 3.69
C THR A 448 -16.74 -5.44 4.00
N ARG A 449 -17.16 -6.57 3.43
CA ARG A 449 -16.49 -7.86 3.52
C ARG A 449 -16.02 -8.32 2.15
N ALA A 450 -14.76 -8.73 2.03
CA ALA A 450 -14.23 -9.36 0.83
C ALA A 450 -14.34 -10.89 0.89
N PHE A 451 -14.58 -11.51 -0.27
CA PHE A 451 -14.72 -12.95 -0.48
C PHE A 451 -13.96 -13.37 -1.75
N MET A 452 -12.96 -14.22 -1.60
CA MET A 452 -12.23 -14.85 -2.71
C MET A 452 -13.01 -16.02 -3.28
N ILE A 453 -13.08 -16.12 -4.61
CA ILE A 453 -13.65 -17.26 -5.31
C ILE A 453 -12.53 -18.28 -5.56
N ALA A 454 -12.73 -19.51 -5.10
CA ALA A 454 -11.69 -20.54 -5.16
C ALA A 454 -11.36 -20.98 -6.59
N GLU A 455 -12.39 -21.10 -7.43
CA GLU A 455 -12.32 -21.55 -8.82
C GLU A 455 -13.14 -20.59 -9.70
N PRO A 456 -12.58 -19.43 -10.08
CA PRO A 456 -13.32 -18.44 -10.84
C PRO A 456 -13.57 -18.93 -12.28
N GLU A 457 -14.79 -18.68 -12.78
CA GLU A 457 -15.21 -19.05 -14.14
C GLU A 457 -15.55 -17.78 -14.94
N ALA A 458 -15.05 -17.69 -16.17
CA ALA A 458 -15.35 -16.58 -17.05
C ALA A 458 -16.75 -16.70 -17.67
N ALA A 459 -17.61 -15.70 -17.50
CA ALA A 459 -18.98 -15.69 -18.00
C ALA A 459 -19.47 -14.28 -18.37
N THR A 460 -20.62 -14.18 -19.03
CA THR A 460 -21.25 -12.90 -19.41
C THR A 460 -22.04 -12.29 -18.26
N TYR A 461 -22.68 -13.13 -17.44
CA TYR A 461 -23.54 -12.70 -16.33
C TYR A 461 -23.00 -13.22 -15.02
N VAL A 462 -23.07 -12.38 -13.99
CA VAL A 462 -22.86 -12.77 -12.59
C VAL A 462 -24.11 -12.41 -11.80
N ARG A 463 -24.57 -13.30 -10.91
CA ARG A 463 -25.75 -13.11 -10.09
C ARG A 463 -25.45 -13.43 -8.63
N PHE A 464 -25.76 -12.47 -7.77
CA PHE A 464 -25.82 -12.64 -6.33
C PHE A 464 -27.26 -12.97 -5.93
N ARG A 465 -27.48 -14.17 -5.40
CA ARG A 465 -28.82 -14.64 -5.01
C ARG A 465 -28.86 -14.98 -3.54
N VAL A 466 -29.81 -14.39 -2.81
CA VAL A 466 -29.96 -14.60 -1.37
C VAL A 466 -30.47 -16.01 -1.10
N THR A 467 -29.84 -16.67 -0.14
CA THR A 467 -30.21 -17.97 0.41
C THR A 467 -30.53 -17.85 1.91
N GLY A 468 -31.01 -18.94 2.51
CA GLY A 468 -31.42 -18.95 3.91
C GLY A 468 -32.86 -18.49 4.12
N HIS A 469 -33.14 -17.91 5.28
CA HIS A 469 -34.49 -17.56 5.74
C HIS A 469 -34.66 -16.08 6.13
N ALA A 470 -33.56 -15.32 6.20
CA ALA A 470 -33.58 -13.91 6.55
C ALA A 470 -33.39 -12.99 5.34
N ARG A 471 -33.98 -11.79 5.41
CA ARG A 471 -33.80 -10.72 4.43
C ARG A 471 -32.42 -10.09 4.57
N LEU A 472 -31.80 -9.73 3.45
CA LEU A 472 -30.50 -9.09 3.37
C LEU A 472 -30.67 -7.65 2.86
N ASP A 473 -30.18 -6.67 3.62
CA ASP A 473 -30.15 -5.26 3.21
C ASP A 473 -28.76 -4.96 2.60
N LEU A 474 -28.63 -5.23 1.29
CA LEU A 474 -27.41 -5.05 0.50
C LEU A 474 -27.21 -3.56 0.24
N ARG A 475 -26.02 -3.04 0.54
CA ARG A 475 -25.66 -1.64 0.25
C ARG A 475 -24.75 -1.52 -0.94
N GLN A 476 -23.78 -2.41 -1.03
CA GLN A 476 -22.79 -2.39 -2.11
C GLN A 476 -22.32 -3.80 -2.41
N LEU A 477 -22.09 -4.06 -3.69
CA LEU A 477 -21.56 -5.28 -4.26
C LEU A 477 -20.58 -4.87 -5.35
N GLU A 478 -19.31 -5.26 -5.23
CA GLU A 478 -18.30 -5.00 -6.27
C GLU A 478 -17.71 -6.34 -6.74
N TYR A 479 -17.43 -6.45 -8.04
CA TYR A 479 -16.79 -7.63 -8.62
C TYR A 479 -15.40 -7.27 -9.14
N PHE A 480 -14.39 -8.03 -8.72
CA PHE A 480 -13.00 -7.83 -9.11
C PHE A 480 -12.52 -8.97 -10.01
N GLU A 481 -11.76 -8.61 -11.05
CA GLU A 481 -11.19 -9.56 -12.01
C GLU A 481 -10.34 -10.65 -11.33
N GLY A 482 -10.49 -11.90 -11.80
CA GLY A 482 -9.88 -13.10 -11.20
C GLY A 482 -8.66 -13.66 -11.90
#